data_AF-A0AA36JNG8-F1
#
_entry.id   AF-A0AA36JNG8-F1
#
_cell.length_a   1.000
_cell.length_b   1.000
_cell.length_c   1.000
_cell.angle_alpha   90.00
_cell.angle_beta   90.00
_cell.angle_gamma   90.00
#
_symmetry.space_group_name_H-M   'P 1'
#
loop_
_entity.id
_entity.type
_entity.pdbx_description
1 polymer ?
#
loop_
_entity_poly.entity_id
_entity_poly.type
_entity_poly.pdbx_seq_one_letter_code
_entity_poly.pdbx_strand_id
1 'polypeptide(L)'
;MDMSGLLMTSGAAVLVTHCAVFSSEVSDILQRVGHAVWYGFSPSNEQMEAAVWDARIKQYRSSSRACMHIAAICTCGQMIHLQWNHNAHSTWPFLISMSAWLMHLLISSNILPLGRARCRLFVVVMYLMVGIWIAGYPSDCQNALILTSVSLCVRFAVATFFVDFQVGVPAQSLLSLLETWNAWKLDPSSIHIIFINQLTVSAFILVLAGLMEFNNRSRIALLTNSESMVHSFRRVLRGVCDGEVLLDSKLRISGEAGCLQTLLMVSDSDFCNKNFEELLMEDERERFRSFMSEGKGATASSGITAPPCLRVSLKLGCNLGKTQPPMVMAMETRDLPQIELVPTRGGGPLPRAADVG
;
A
#
# COMPACT_ATOMS: atom_id res chain seq x y z
N MET A 1 -39.38 34.31 28.02
CA MET A 1 -38.49 33.13 27.91
C MET A 1 -37.32 33.52 27.04
N ASP A 2 -36.10 33.29 27.51
CA ASP A 2 -34.89 33.64 26.78
C ASP A 2 -34.65 32.65 25.65
N MET A 3 -34.71 33.12 24.41
CA MET A 3 -34.54 32.32 23.20
C MET A 3 -33.15 31.65 23.15
N SER A 4 -32.16 32.28 23.78
CA SER A 4 -30.81 31.74 23.94
C SER A 4 -30.81 30.45 24.76
N GLY A 5 -31.55 30.41 25.87
CA GLY A 5 -31.66 29.23 26.72
C GLY A 5 -32.33 28.05 26.01
N LEU A 6 -33.33 28.32 25.18
CA LEU A 6 -34.02 27.29 24.38
C LEU A 6 -33.09 26.70 23.30
N LEU A 7 -32.31 27.53 22.60
CA LEU A 7 -31.35 27.08 21.57
C LEU A 7 -30.18 26.29 22.17
N MET A 8 -29.68 26.71 23.34
CA MET A 8 -28.65 25.98 24.07
C MET A 8 -29.14 24.61 24.55
N THR A 9 -30.35 24.54 25.12
CA THR A 9 -30.92 23.28 25.60
C THR A 9 -31.26 22.32 24.47
N SER A 10 -31.78 22.82 23.34
CA SER A 10 -32.03 21.97 22.16
C SER A 10 -30.74 21.48 21.52
N GLY A 11 -29.72 22.34 21.39
CA GLY A 11 -28.39 21.94 20.90
C GLY A 11 -27.74 20.89 21.80
N ALA A 12 -27.80 21.07 23.12
CA ALA A 12 -27.30 20.09 24.08
C ALA A 12 -28.07 18.76 23.99
N ALA A 13 -29.40 18.80 23.86
CA ALA A 13 -30.21 17.59 23.71
C ALA A 13 -29.88 16.83 22.41
N VAL A 14 -29.69 17.53 21.29
CA VAL A 14 -29.25 16.92 20.02
C VAL A 14 -27.88 16.29 20.17
N LEU A 15 -26.92 16.99 20.79
CA LEU A 15 -25.57 16.46 21.02
C LEU A 15 -25.60 15.23 21.94
N VAL A 16 -26.34 15.28 23.05
CA VAL A 16 -26.50 14.15 23.98
C VAL A 16 -27.17 12.97 23.28
N THR A 17 -28.19 13.20 22.46
CA THR A 17 -28.87 12.14 21.70
C THR A 17 -27.94 11.53 20.67
N HIS A 18 -27.16 12.36 19.95
CA HIS A 18 -26.16 11.89 18.99
C HIS A 18 -25.07 11.07 19.68
N CYS A 19 -24.50 11.58 20.78
CA CYS A 19 -23.53 10.85 21.58
C CYS A 19 -24.12 9.55 22.13
N ALA A 20 -25.37 9.52 22.60
CA ALA A 20 -26.00 8.30 23.11
C ALA A 20 -26.17 7.25 22.01
N VAL A 21 -26.71 7.64 20.84
CA VAL A 21 -26.97 6.75 19.70
C VAL A 21 -25.67 6.19 19.12
N PHE A 22 -24.64 7.02 18.97
CA PHE A 22 -23.37 6.61 18.35
C PHE A 22 -22.28 6.25 19.36
N SER A 23 -22.57 6.30 20.68
CA SER A 23 -21.57 6.01 21.73
C SER A 23 -20.95 4.64 21.58
N SER A 24 -21.73 3.63 21.22
CA SER A 24 -21.23 2.26 21.02
C SER A 24 -20.28 2.17 19.84
N GLU A 25 -20.57 2.83 18.72
CA GLU A 25 -19.72 2.84 17.53
C GLU A 25 -18.42 3.62 17.79
N VAL A 26 -18.53 4.80 18.39
CA VAL A 26 -17.37 5.62 18.76
C VAL A 26 -16.52 4.90 19.80
N SER A 27 -17.12 4.28 20.81
CA SER A 27 -16.41 3.49 21.82
C SER A 27 -15.71 2.29 21.19
N ASP A 28 -16.35 1.58 20.27
CA ASP A 28 -15.74 0.44 19.57
C ASP A 28 -14.57 0.90 18.69
N ILE A 29 -14.71 2.01 17.94
CA ILE A 29 -13.60 2.61 17.18
C ILE A 29 -12.46 3.01 18.12
N LEU A 30 -12.75 3.73 19.21
CA LEU A 30 -11.75 4.16 20.18
C LEU A 30 -11.09 2.98 20.88
N GLN A 31 -11.83 1.91 21.17
CA GLN A 31 -11.29 0.70 21.79
C GLN A 31 -10.40 -0.06 20.82
N ARG A 32 -10.78 -0.17 19.54
CA ARG A 32 -9.92 -0.76 18.50
C ARG A 32 -8.66 0.05 18.28
N VAL A 33 -8.77 1.38 18.23
CA VAL A 33 -7.62 2.29 18.12
C VAL A 33 -6.74 2.18 19.36
N GLY A 34 -7.31 2.24 20.56
CA GLY A 34 -6.60 2.13 21.82
C GLY A 34 -5.90 0.78 21.99
N HIS A 35 -6.58 -0.31 21.66
CA HIS A 35 -6.00 -1.65 21.70
C HIS A 35 -4.85 -1.80 20.70
N ALA A 36 -5.01 -1.28 19.48
CA ALA A 36 -3.95 -1.26 18.47
C ALA A 36 -2.73 -0.41 18.88
N VAL A 37 -2.95 0.69 19.61
CA VAL A 37 -1.88 1.53 20.15
C VAL A 37 -1.17 0.85 21.33
N TRP A 38 -1.91 0.17 22.22
CA TRP A 38 -1.39 -0.28 23.51
C TRP A 38 -0.81 -1.70 23.50
N TYR A 39 -1.50 -2.65 22.86
CA TYR A 39 -1.11 -4.07 22.93
C TYR A 39 -0.18 -4.50 21.80
N GLY A 40 0.16 -3.58 20.90
CA GLY A 40 0.94 -3.89 19.72
C GLY A 40 0.17 -4.79 18.75
N PHE A 41 0.77 -4.99 17.59
CA PHE A 41 0.18 -5.77 16.51
C PHE A 41 0.68 -7.21 16.59
N SER A 42 -0.21 -8.20 16.36
CA SER A 42 0.19 -9.61 16.27
C SER A 42 1.24 -9.81 15.16
N PRO A 43 2.06 -10.88 15.16
CA PRO A 43 3.10 -11.08 14.15
C PRO A 43 2.58 -11.16 12.70
N SER A 44 1.33 -11.61 12.48
CA SER A 44 0.69 -11.55 11.15
C SER A 44 0.41 -10.11 10.70
N ASN A 45 0.24 -9.19 11.66
CA ASN A 45 0.04 -7.78 11.39
C ASN A 45 1.35 -7.06 11.09
N GLU A 46 2.54 -7.58 11.44
CA GLU A 46 3.81 -6.92 11.09
C GLU A 46 4.02 -6.84 9.58
N GLN A 47 3.71 -7.92 8.84
CA GLN A 47 3.78 -7.92 7.37
C GLN A 47 2.77 -6.94 6.76
N MET A 48 1.54 -6.93 7.29
CA MET A 48 0.52 -5.99 6.86
C MET A 48 0.92 -4.54 7.19
N GLU A 49 1.47 -4.27 8.37
CA GLU A 49 1.98 -2.95 8.75
C GLU A 49 3.12 -2.51 7.84
N ALA A 50 4.05 -3.40 7.50
CA ALA A 50 5.14 -3.12 6.57
C ALA A 50 4.60 -2.76 5.19
N ALA A 51 3.60 -3.51 4.69
CA ALA A 51 2.92 -3.22 3.42
C ALA A 51 2.15 -1.88 3.46
N VAL A 52 1.46 -1.58 4.56
CA VAL A 52 0.80 -0.29 4.79
C VAL A 52 1.80 0.85 4.78
N TRP A 53 2.95 0.68 5.43
CA TRP A 53 4.02 1.69 5.44
C TRP A 53 4.64 1.91 4.07
N ASP A 54 4.90 0.85 3.31
CA ASP A 54 5.38 0.96 1.94
C ASP A 54 4.37 1.70 1.05
N ALA A 55 3.07 1.38 1.18
CA ALA A 55 2.00 2.08 0.49
C ALA A 55 1.94 3.57 0.87
N ARG A 56 2.05 3.91 2.16
CA ARG A 56 2.08 5.30 2.64
C ARG A 56 3.28 6.07 2.10
N ILE A 57 4.47 5.46 2.09
CA ILE A 57 5.69 6.09 1.55
C ILE A 57 5.54 6.36 0.05
N LYS A 58 4.99 5.39 -0.71
CA LYS A 58 4.69 5.53 -2.14
C LYS A 58 3.65 6.62 -2.39
N GLN A 59 2.56 6.64 -1.61
CA GLN A 59 1.53 7.68 -1.66
C GLN A 59 2.12 9.05 -1.40
N TYR A 60 2.89 9.22 -0.32
CA TYR A 60 3.51 10.48 0.03
C TYR A 60 4.48 10.97 -1.04
N ARG A 61 5.29 10.09 -1.63
CA ARG A 61 6.18 10.45 -2.75
C ARG A 61 5.40 10.86 -4.01
N SER A 62 4.27 10.23 -4.28
CA SER A 62 3.40 10.62 -5.40
C SER A 62 2.79 12.00 -5.13
N SER A 63 2.22 12.20 -3.94
CA SER A 63 1.64 13.47 -3.50
C SER A 63 2.68 14.60 -3.42
N SER A 64 3.94 14.32 -3.06
CA SER A 64 4.98 15.35 -2.96
C SER A 64 5.26 16.01 -4.30
N ARG A 65 5.08 15.31 -5.42
CA ARG A 65 5.23 15.90 -6.76
C ARG A 65 4.17 16.97 -7.02
N ALA A 66 2.91 16.69 -6.67
CA ALA A 66 1.85 17.68 -6.74
C ALA A 66 2.09 18.84 -5.75
N CYS A 67 2.48 18.52 -4.51
CA CYS A 67 2.80 19.52 -3.48
C CYS A 67 3.95 20.44 -3.88
N MET A 68 4.95 19.93 -4.60
CA MET A 68 6.05 20.73 -5.11
C MET A 68 5.56 21.84 -6.04
N HIS A 69 4.60 21.54 -6.94
CA HIS A 69 4.03 22.56 -7.83
C HIS A 69 3.17 23.58 -7.06
N ILE A 70 2.35 23.11 -6.13
CA ILE A 70 1.53 23.98 -5.28
C ILE A 70 2.44 24.90 -4.45
N ALA A 71 3.48 24.35 -3.82
CA ALA A 71 4.44 25.10 -3.05
C ALA A 71 5.18 26.12 -3.92
N ALA A 72 5.57 25.79 -5.15
CA ALA A 72 6.18 26.73 -6.08
C ALA A 72 5.24 27.91 -6.41
N ILE A 73 3.95 27.64 -6.67
CA ILE A 73 2.94 28.69 -6.90
C ILE A 73 2.81 29.58 -5.66
N CYS A 74 2.72 28.98 -4.46
CA CYS A 74 2.69 29.73 -3.20
C CYS A 74 3.95 30.60 -3.02
N THR A 75 5.14 30.06 -3.30
CA THR A 75 6.40 30.81 -3.22
C THR A 75 6.42 31.98 -4.19
N CYS A 76 5.98 31.81 -5.44
CA CYS A 76 5.84 32.90 -6.40
C CYS A 76 4.89 33.99 -5.90
N GLY A 77 3.73 33.60 -5.36
CA GLY A 77 2.78 34.54 -4.77
C GLY A 77 3.37 35.33 -3.58
N GLN A 78 4.09 34.65 -2.69
CA GLN A 78 4.75 35.29 -1.56
C GLN A 78 5.93 36.17 -1.98
N MET A 79 6.66 35.81 -3.04
CA MET A 79 7.73 36.65 -3.61
C MET A 79 7.17 37.97 -4.15
N ILE A 80 6.06 37.90 -4.88
CA ILE A 80 5.35 39.09 -5.38
C ILE A 80 4.84 39.94 -4.19
N HIS A 81 4.27 39.32 -3.16
CA HIS A 81 3.83 40.02 -1.96
C HIS A 81 4.99 40.72 -1.23
N LEU A 82 6.15 40.06 -1.11
CA LEU A 82 7.35 40.63 -0.50
C LEU A 82 7.90 41.83 -1.30
N GLN A 83 7.84 41.78 -2.62
CA GLN A 83 8.22 42.90 -3.47
C GLN A 83 7.33 44.12 -3.25
N TRP A 84 6.02 43.92 -3.07
CA TRP A 84 5.08 45.02 -2.78
C TRP A 84 5.11 45.50 -1.33
N ASN A 85 5.43 44.62 -0.39
CA ASN A 85 5.37 44.91 1.04
C ASN A 85 6.64 44.44 1.76
N HIS A 86 7.62 45.34 1.86
CA HIS A 86 8.94 45.12 2.49
C HIS A 86 8.87 45.15 4.03
N ASN A 87 7.97 44.34 4.61
CA ASN A 87 7.86 44.17 6.05
C ASN A 87 8.42 42.82 6.48
N ALA A 88 9.01 42.75 7.67
CA ALA A 88 9.53 41.50 8.24
C ALA A 88 8.47 40.39 8.32
N HIS A 89 7.20 40.77 8.47
CA HIS A 89 6.05 39.85 8.47
C HIS A 89 5.82 39.17 7.11
N SER A 90 6.18 39.81 6.00
CA SER A 90 6.08 39.24 4.64
C SER A 90 7.22 38.27 4.33
N THR A 91 8.36 38.40 5.02
CA THR A 91 9.55 37.57 4.80
C THR A 91 9.37 36.14 5.32
N TRP A 92 8.76 35.97 6.51
CA TRP A 92 8.56 34.65 7.12
C TRP A 92 7.74 33.67 6.25
N PRO A 93 6.58 34.07 5.71
CA PRO A 93 5.78 33.25 4.79
C PRO A 93 6.57 32.78 3.57
N PHE A 94 7.35 33.68 2.98
CA PHE A 94 8.20 33.37 1.83
C PHE A 94 9.26 32.32 2.18
N LEU A 95 9.94 32.46 3.33
CA LEU A 95 10.92 31.47 3.77
C LEU A 95 10.29 30.11 4.06
N ILE A 96 9.09 30.09 4.63
CA ILE A 96 8.33 28.86 4.91
C ILE A 96 7.93 28.17 3.60
N SER A 97 7.34 28.90 2.65
CA SER A 97 6.93 28.31 1.36
C SER A 97 8.13 27.84 0.54
N MET A 98 9.22 28.59 0.53
CA MET A 98 10.48 28.20 -0.12
C MET A 98 11.07 26.93 0.50
N SER A 99 11.06 26.84 1.84
CA SER A 99 11.54 25.64 2.56
C SER A 99 10.66 24.43 2.25
N ALA A 100 9.33 24.60 2.19
CA ALA A 100 8.40 23.52 1.86
C ALA A 100 8.59 23.05 0.42
N TRP A 101 8.78 23.98 -0.52
CA TRP A 101 9.11 23.67 -1.91
C TRP A 101 10.40 22.87 -2.01
N LEU A 102 11.48 23.34 -1.38
CA LEU A 102 12.77 22.65 -1.39
C LEU A 102 12.66 21.25 -0.78
N MET A 103 11.95 21.10 0.34
CA MET A 103 11.73 19.80 0.97
C MET A 103 10.99 18.84 0.03
N HIS A 104 9.90 19.29 -0.62
CA HIS A 104 9.17 18.47 -1.59
C HIS A 104 9.98 18.16 -2.85
N LEU A 105 10.85 19.07 -3.29
CA LEU A 105 11.80 18.84 -4.39
C LEU A 105 12.80 17.73 -4.02
N LEU A 106 13.44 17.81 -2.85
CA LEU A 106 14.40 16.80 -2.38
C LEU A 106 13.77 15.40 -2.27
N ILE A 107 12.52 15.32 -1.80
CA ILE A 107 11.75 14.08 -1.72
C ILE A 107 11.42 13.55 -3.12
N SER A 108 10.92 14.42 -4.01
CA SER A 108 10.47 14.04 -5.35
C SER A 108 11.62 13.61 -6.27
N SER A 109 12.80 14.20 -6.08
CA SER A 109 14.03 13.86 -6.80
C SER A 109 14.71 12.58 -6.30
N ASN A 110 14.15 11.90 -5.30
CA ASN A 110 14.73 10.71 -4.65
C ASN A 110 16.13 10.93 -4.04
N ILE A 111 16.53 12.18 -3.80
CA ILE A 111 17.83 12.49 -3.17
C ILE A 111 17.84 11.98 -1.73
N LEU A 112 16.70 12.10 -1.04
CA LEU A 112 16.54 11.62 0.32
C LEU A 112 15.75 10.29 0.33
N PRO A 113 16.38 9.16 0.71
CA PRO A 113 15.64 7.91 0.86
C PRO A 113 14.66 8.05 2.02
N LEU A 114 13.37 7.87 1.71
CA LEU A 114 12.27 7.91 2.66
C LEU A 114 12.16 6.56 3.38
N GLY A 115 12.41 6.57 4.69
CA GLY A 115 12.02 5.50 5.60
C GLY A 115 10.88 5.94 6.51
N ARG A 116 10.32 5.02 7.31
CA ARG A 116 9.22 5.28 8.26
C ARG A 116 9.49 6.48 9.18
N ALA A 117 10.66 6.49 9.84
CA ALA A 117 11.03 7.56 10.77
C ALA A 117 11.21 8.92 10.09
N ARG A 118 11.88 8.94 8.92
CA ARG A 118 12.11 10.18 8.15
C ARG A 118 10.81 10.76 7.63
N CYS A 119 9.90 9.92 7.14
CA CYS A 119 8.60 10.36 6.65
C CYS A 119 7.76 11.00 7.77
N ARG A 120 7.75 10.40 8.97
CA ARG A 120 7.14 11.01 10.17
C ARG A 120 7.78 12.34 10.53
N LEU A 121 9.10 12.41 10.53
CA LEU A 121 9.83 13.65 10.80
C LEU A 121 9.43 14.76 9.82
N PHE A 122 9.35 14.47 8.52
CA PHE A 122 8.90 15.44 7.52
C PHE A 122 7.49 15.95 7.78
N VAL A 123 6.57 15.06 8.18
CA VAL A 123 5.20 15.44 8.50
C VAL A 123 5.15 16.33 9.75
N VAL A 124 5.93 16.01 10.78
CA VAL A 124 6.09 16.87 11.97
C VAL A 124 6.63 18.25 11.55
N VAL A 125 7.69 18.29 10.72
CA VAL A 125 8.26 19.55 10.22
C VAL A 125 7.21 20.37 9.45
N MET A 126 6.41 19.74 8.59
CA MET A 126 5.33 20.43 7.89
C MET A 126 4.29 21.03 8.84
N TYR A 127 3.89 20.29 9.88
CA TYR A 127 2.98 20.82 10.91
C TYR A 127 3.59 21.98 11.69
N LEU A 128 4.88 21.90 12.04
CA LEU A 128 5.59 22.99 12.69
C LEU A 128 5.66 24.23 11.79
N MET A 129 5.93 24.05 10.49
CA MET A 129 5.94 25.14 9.51
C MET A 129 4.58 25.82 9.40
N VAL A 130 3.48 25.06 9.40
CA VAL A 130 2.10 25.60 9.45
C VAL A 130 1.84 26.33 10.78
N GLY A 131 2.31 25.78 11.90
CA GLY A 131 2.17 26.43 13.21
C GLY A 131 2.90 27.78 13.28
N ILE A 132 4.14 27.83 12.78
CA ILE A 132 4.93 29.07 12.67
C ILE A 132 4.23 30.05 11.73
N TRP A 133 3.70 29.57 10.60
CA TRP A 133 2.90 30.38 9.69
C TRP A 133 1.73 31.04 10.41
N ILE A 134 0.89 30.26 11.12
CA ILE A 134 -0.26 30.77 11.87
C ILE A 134 0.16 31.78 12.95
N ALA A 135 1.28 31.53 13.64
CA ALA A 135 1.75 32.40 14.72
C ALA A 135 2.38 33.71 14.23
N GLY A 136 2.96 33.72 13.02
CA GLY A 136 3.72 34.87 12.50
C GLY A 136 2.87 35.97 11.85
N TYR A 137 1.59 35.72 11.59
CA TYR A 137 0.75 36.65 10.85
C TYR A 137 -0.01 37.64 11.74
N PRO A 138 0.19 38.96 11.54
CA PRO A 138 -0.65 39.97 12.16
C PRO A 138 -2.06 39.91 11.57
N SER A 139 -3.07 40.06 12.43
CA SER A 139 -4.47 39.78 12.12
C SER A 139 -5.18 40.92 11.39
N ASP A 140 -4.58 41.42 10.31
CA ASP A 140 -5.23 42.38 9.43
C ASP A 140 -6.36 41.69 8.65
N CYS A 141 -7.60 42.19 8.79
CA CYS A 141 -8.83 41.49 8.43
C CYS A 141 -8.91 40.97 6.97
N GLN A 142 -8.33 41.68 5.99
CA GLN A 142 -8.41 41.23 4.58
C GLN A 142 -7.42 40.11 4.24
N ASN A 143 -6.18 40.21 4.71
CA ASN A 143 -5.17 39.18 4.45
C ASN A 143 -5.44 37.93 5.30
N ALA A 144 -6.04 38.10 6.49
CA ALA A 144 -6.37 37.01 7.40
C ALA A 144 -7.25 35.93 6.75
N LEU A 145 -8.24 36.30 5.93
CA LEU A 145 -9.15 35.33 5.29
C LEU A 145 -8.43 34.45 4.25
N ILE A 146 -7.61 35.05 3.39
CA ILE A 146 -6.83 34.32 2.38
C ILE A 146 -5.84 33.39 3.07
N LEU A 147 -5.15 33.88 4.09
CA LEU A 147 -4.14 33.10 4.83
C LEU A 147 -4.74 31.95 5.62
N THR A 148 -5.91 32.17 6.24
CA THR A 148 -6.67 31.11 6.92
C THR A 148 -7.08 30.04 5.91
N SER A 149 -7.52 30.43 4.72
CA SER A 149 -7.88 29.49 3.66
C SER A 149 -6.67 28.67 3.19
N VAL A 150 -5.51 29.31 3.01
CA VAL A 150 -4.26 28.61 2.66
C VAL A 150 -3.84 27.65 3.78
N SER A 151 -3.86 28.09 5.05
CA SER A 151 -3.55 27.24 6.21
C SER A 151 -4.46 26.02 6.24
N LEU A 152 -5.77 26.22 6.08
CA LEU A 152 -6.76 25.15 6.06
C LEU A 152 -6.48 24.15 4.93
N CYS A 153 -6.23 24.63 3.72
CA CYS A 153 -5.87 23.78 2.57
C CYS A 153 -4.60 22.95 2.84
N VAL A 154 -3.58 23.55 3.45
CA VAL A 154 -2.34 22.82 3.81
C VAL A 154 -2.61 21.80 4.90
N ARG A 155 -3.42 22.12 5.92
CA ARG A 155 -3.82 21.18 6.97
C ARG A 155 -4.55 19.96 6.39
N PHE A 156 -5.45 20.18 5.44
CA PHE A 156 -6.11 19.10 4.68
C PHE A 156 -5.13 18.29 3.84
N ALA A 157 -4.26 18.96 3.09
CA ALA A 157 -3.26 18.30 2.26
C ALA A 157 -2.33 17.40 3.09
N VAL A 158 -1.80 17.90 4.21
CA VAL A 158 -0.90 17.11 5.07
C VAL A 158 -1.63 15.90 5.67
N ALA A 159 -2.88 16.07 6.12
CA ALA A 159 -3.67 14.98 6.68
C ALA A 159 -4.08 13.90 5.65
N THR A 160 -4.27 14.28 4.38
CA THR A 160 -4.71 13.36 3.32
C THR A 160 -3.55 12.67 2.61
N PHE A 161 -2.45 13.37 2.39
CA PHE A 161 -1.28 12.83 1.70
C PHE A 161 -0.46 11.89 2.57
N PHE A 162 -0.52 12.06 3.89
CA PHE A 162 0.13 11.17 4.83
C PHE A 162 -0.76 10.91 6.04
N VAL A 163 -1.45 9.77 6.02
CA VAL A 163 -2.31 9.36 7.13
C VAL A 163 -1.48 8.64 8.19
N ASP A 164 -1.08 9.37 9.23
CA ASP A 164 -0.52 8.80 10.46
C ASP A 164 -1.22 9.41 11.67
N PHE A 165 -2.17 8.68 12.26
CA PHE A 165 -2.94 9.17 13.40
C PHE A 165 -2.07 9.50 14.62
N GLN A 166 -0.91 8.83 14.80
CA GLN A 166 -0.03 9.09 15.94
C GLN A 166 0.59 10.48 15.89
N VAL A 167 0.83 11.00 14.69
CA VAL A 167 1.43 12.34 14.49
C VAL A 167 0.35 13.36 14.13
N GLY A 168 -0.56 12.99 13.22
CA GLY A 168 -1.57 13.87 12.66
C GLY A 168 -2.57 14.36 13.69
N VAL A 169 -3.12 13.50 14.55
CA VAL A 169 -4.15 13.90 15.53
C VAL A 169 -3.61 14.88 16.57
N PRO A 170 -2.47 14.62 17.23
CA PRO A 170 -1.89 15.60 18.17
C PRO A 170 -1.51 16.91 17.48
N ALA A 171 -0.91 16.84 16.29
CA ALA A 171 -0.49 18.04 15.56
C ALA A 171 -1.68 18.90 15.13
N GLN A 172 -2.74 18.30 14.58
CA GLN A 172 -3.96 19.02 14.20
C GLN A 172 -4.66 19.64 15.40
N SER A 173 -4.72 18.92 16.53
CA SER A 173 -5.27 19.44 17.77
C SER A 173 -4.49 20.65 18.26
N LEU A 174 -3.15 20.58 18.22
CA LEU A 174 -2.28 21.69 18.61
C LEU A 174 -2.45 22.90 17.69
N LEU A 175 -2.56 22.70 16.37
CA LEU A 175 -2.82 23.79 15.43
C LEU A 175 -4.19 24.44 15.65
N SER A 176 -5.23 23.66 15.93
CA SER A 176 -6.56 24.19 16.25
C SER A 176 -6.58 24.96 17.58
N LEU A 177 -5.84 24.50 18.58
CA LEU A 177 -5.65 25.23 19.83
C LEU A 177 -4.88 26.55 19.60
N LEU A 178 -3.84 26.52 18.76
CA LEU A 178 -3.07 27.71 18.40
C LEU A 178 -3.93 28.76 17.67
N GLU A 179 -4.76 28.34 16.71
CA GLU A 179 -5.68 29.23 16.01
C GLU A 179 -6.75 29.80 16.96
N THR A 180 -7.30 28.97 17.85
CA THR A 180 -8.26 29.42 18.88
C THR A 180 -7.63 30.40 19.86
N TRP A 181 -6.38 30.15 20.26
CA TRP A 181 -5.61 31.01 21.15
C TRP A 181 -5.31 32.37 20.51
N ASN A 182 -4.87 32.37 19.24
CA ASN A 182 -4.62 33.61 18.51
C ASN A 182 -5.91 34.42 18.33
N ALA A 183 -7.02 33.75 18.02
CA ALA A 183 -8.33 34.37 17.95
C ALA A 183 -8.77 34.98 19.29
N TRP A 184 -8.59 34.24 20.40
CA TRP A 184 -8.94 34.72 21.74
C TRP A 184 -8.19 36.00 22.12
N LYS A 185 -6.92 36.11 21.75
CA LYS A 185 -6.12 37.33 21.98
C LYS A 185 -6.64 38.56 21.24
N LEU A 186 -7.27 38.36 20.08
CA LEU A 186 -7.75 39.45 19.23
C LEU A 186 -9.14 39.90 19.66
N ASP A 187 -10.03 38.94 19.84
CA ASP A 187 -11.42 39.20 20.21
C ASP A 187 -11.95 38.06 21.09
N PRO A 188 -11.95 38.26 22.42
CA PRO A 188 -12.45 37.26 23.34
C PRO A 188 -13.94 36.92 23.16
N SER A 189 -14.73 37.81 22.56
CA SER A 189 -16.18 37.62 22.41
C SER A 189 -16.54 36.60 21.32
N SER A 190 -15.67 36.41 20.32
CA SER A 190 -15.87 35.46 19.22
C SER A 190 -15.26 34.07 19.44
N ILE A 191 -14.64 33.83 20.61
CA ILE A 191 -13.94 32.57 20.91
C ILE A 191 -14.82 31.33 20.71
N HIS A 192 -16.10 31.41 21.07
CA HIS A 192 -17.04 30.29 20.99
C HIS A 192 -17.24 29.81 19.54
N ILE A 193 -17.43 30.76 18.63
CA ILE A 193 -17.66 30.48 17.20
C ILE A 193 -16.40 29.89 16.58
N ILE A 194 -15.24 30.46 16.90
CA ILE A 194 -13.96 30.00 16.36
C ILE A 194 -13.62 28.62 16.90
N PHE A 195 -13.86 28.36 18.18
CA PHE A 195 -13.67 27.04 18.78
C PHE A 195 -14.55 25.98 18.12
N ILE A 196 -15.85 26.26 17.90
CA ILE A 196 -16.76 25.36 17.19
C ILE A 196 -16.28 25.10 15.75
N ASN A 197 -15.81 26.15 15.06
CA ASN A 197 -15.25 26.00 13.72
C ASN A 197 -13.99 25.10 13.73
N GLN A 198 -13.07 25.30 14.68
CA GLN A 198 -11.87 24.47 14.81
C GLN A 198 -12.18 23.01 15.15
N LEU A 199 -13.17 22.75 16.00
CA LEU A 199 -13.67 21.41 16.27
C LEU A 199 -14.24 20.76 15.00
N THR A 200 -15.03 21.52 14.23
CA THR A 200 -15.63 21.05 12.97
C THR A 200 -14.57 20.70 11.93
N VAL A 201 -13.58 21.58 11.75
CA VAL A 201 -12.42 21.35 10.86
C VAL A 201 -11.65 20.10 11.30
N SER A 202 -11.35 19.97 12.58
CA SER A 202 -10.63 18.82 13.12
C SER A 202 -11.39 17.51 12.93
N ALA A 203 -12.70 17.51 13.18
CA ALA A 203 -13.56 16.35 12.97
C ALA A 203 -13.60 15.95 11.49
N PHE A 204 -13.74 16.91 10.58
CA PHE A 204 -13.77 16.63 9.14
C PHE A 204 -12.42 16.10 8.63
N ILE A 205 -11.29 16.67 9.10
CA ILE A 205 -9.94 16.14 8.83
C ILE A 205 -9.81 14.70 9.33
N LEU A 206 -10.27 14.41 10.54
CA LEU A 206 -10.20 13.07 11.13
C LEU A 206 -11.02 12.05 10.35
N VAL A 207 -12.25 12.40 9.95
CA VAL A 207 -13.11 11.55 9.13
C VAL A 207 -12.46 11.27 7.78
N LEU A 208 -11.95 12.30 7.10
CA LEU A 208 -11.32 12.14 5.79
C LEU A 208 -10.04 11.29 5.87
N ALA A 209 -9.20 11.52 6.88
CA ALA A 209 -8.02 10.69 7.14
C ALA A 209 -8.43 9.23 7.47
N GLY A 210 -9.48 9.05 8.27
CA GLY A 210 -10.10 7.76 8.57
C GLY A 210 -10.50 6.98 7.32
N LEU A 211 -11.25 7.61 6.43
CA LEU A 211 -11.68 7.01 5.16
C LEU A 211 -10.49 6.65 4.27
N MET A 212 -9.48 7.52 4.17
CA MET A 212 -8.28 7.25 3.39
C MET A 212 -7.48 6.07 3.94
N GLU A 213 -7.28 6.00 5.26
CA GLU A 213 -6.61 4.85 5.90
C GLU A 213 -7.41 3.56 5.69
N PHE A 214 -8.73 3.61 5.90
CA PHE A 214 -9.61 2.46 5.73
C PHE A 214 -9.52 1.92 4.30
N ASN A 215 -9.64 2.80 3.30
CA ASN A 215 -9.53 2.43 1.89
C ASN A 215 -8.16 1.82 1.56
N ASN A 216 -7.07 2.41 2.08
CA ASN A 216 -5.72 1.88 1.89
C ASN A 216 -5.55 0.50 2.51
N ARG A 217 -5.96 0.31 3.77
CA ARG A 217 -5.88 -0.99 4.46
C ARG A 217 -6.74 -2.04 3.78
N SER A 218 -7.97 -1.70 3.42
CA SER A 218 -8.88 -2.61 2.72
C SER A 218 -8.29 -3.06 1.39
N ARG A 219 -7.72 -2.14 0.61
CA ARG A 219 -7.06 -2.46 -0.66
C ARG A 219 -5.86 -3.39 -0.46
N ILE A 220 -5.01 -3.12 0.54
CA ILE A 220 -3.84 -3.95 0.83
C ILE A 220 -4.28 -5.34 1.29
N ALA A 221 -5.26 -5.44 2.19
CA ALA A 221 -5.79 -6.71 2.65
C ALA A 221 -6.36 -7.55 1.49
N LEU A 222 -7.08 -6.92 0.55
CA LEU A 222 -7.58 -7.59 -0.65
C LEU A 222 -6.45 -8.13 -1.54
N LEU A 223 -5.38 -7.36 -1.73
CA LEU A 223 -4.20 -7.78 -2.51
C LEU A 223 -3.43 -8.91 -1.82
N THR A 224 -3.21 -8.82 -0.51
CA THR A 224 -2.53 -9.89 0.25
C THR A 224 -3.36 -11.18 0.27
N ASN A 225 -4.69 -11.06 0.42
CA ASN A 225 -5.58 -12.21 0.38
C ASN A 225 -5.59 -12.87 -0.99
N SER A 226 -5.62 -12.10 -2.09
CA SER A 226 -5.59 -12.67 -3.44
C SER A 226 -4.26 -13.37 -3.73
N GLU A 227 -3.12 -12.81 -3.30
CA GLU A 227 -1.82 -13.46 -3.40
C GLU A 227 -1.78 -14.79 -2.63
N SER A 228 -2.30 -14.82 -1.41
CA SER A 228 -2.37 -16.05 -0.60
C SER A 228 -3.27 -17.12 -1.23
N MET A 229 -4.37 -16.70 -1.85
CA MET A 229 -5.30 -17.58 -2.56
C MET A 229 -4.64 -18.16 -3.82
N VAL A 230 -3.95 -17.33 -4.61
CA VAL A 230 -3.20 -17.78 -5.79
C VAL A 230 -2.07 -18.73 -5.38
N HIS A 231 -1.36 -18.46 -4.28
CA HIS A 231 -0.32 -19.35 -3.78
C HIS A 231 -0.89 -20.70 -3.32
N SER A 232 -2.02 -20.68 -2.60
CA SER A 232 -2.72 -21.89 -2.18
C SER A 232 -3.24 -22.68 -3.38
N PHE A 233 -3.82 -22.00 -4.37
CA PHE A 233 -4.26 -22.61 -5.61
C PHE A 233 -3.10 -23.22 -6.39
N ARG A 234 -1.95 -22.53 -6.50
CA ARG A 234 -0.73 -23.10 -7.11
C ARG A 234 -0.19 -24.30 -6.34
N ARG A 235 -0.29 -24.30 -5.01
CA ARG A 235 0.12 -25.43 -4.18
C ARG A 235 -0.81 -26.63 -4.37
N VAL A 236 -2.12 -26.38 -4.46
CA VAL A 236 -3.11 -27.41 -4.79
C VAL A 236 -2.89 -27.93 -6.21
N LEU A 237 -2.69 -27.05 -7.20
CA LEU A 237 -2.35 -27.46 -8.55
C LEU A 237 -1.05 -28.23 -8.60
N ARG A 238 -0.01 -27.84 -7.86
CA ARG A 238 1.20 -28.67 -7.73
C ARG A 238 0.89 -30.01 -7.09
N GLY A 239 0.12 -30.09 -6.01
CA GLY A 239 -0.27 -31.37 -5.43
C GLY A 239 -1.11 -32.26 -6.38
N VAL A 240 -1.93 -31.64 -7.23
CA VAL A 240 -2.76 -32.34 -8.24
C VAL A 240 -1.96 -32.69 -9.49
N CYS A 241 -0.97 -31.87 -9.85
CA CYS A 241 -0.16 -32.03 -11.06
C CYS A 241 1.19 -32.72 -10.83
N ASP A 242 1.69 -32.77 -9.60
CA ASP A 242 2.84 -33.56 -9.17
C ASP A 242 2.35 -34.99 -8.97
N GLY A 243 2.02 -35.64 -10.09
CA GLY A 243 1.74 -37.06 -10.11
C GLY A 243 3.02 -37.84 -9.92
N GLU A 244 3.13 -38.54 -8.79
CA GLU A 244 4.17 -39.55 -8.62
C GLU A 244 3.79 -40.79 -9.44
N VAL A 245 4.70 -41.19 -10.32
CA VAL A 245 4.56 -42.41 -11.13
C VAL A 245 5.76 -43.29 -10.82
N LEU A 246 5.51 -44.47 -10.25
CA LEU A 246 6.55 -45.45 -10.00
C LEU A 246 6.84 -46.21 -11.28
N LEU A 247 8.11 -46.25 -11.68
CA LEU A 247 8.58 -46.99 -12.84
C LEU A 247 9.40 -48.21 -12.38
N ASP A 248 9.18 -49.34 -13.03
CA ASP A 248 9.99 -50.55 -12.84
C ASP A 248 11.35 -50.45 -13.56
N SER A 249 12.16 -51.51 -13.45
CA SER A 249 13.48 -51.58 -14.11
C SER A 249 13.43 -51.55 -15.65
N LYS A 250 12.25 -51.75 -16.24
CA LYS A 250 11.98 -51.69 -17.68
C LYS A 250 11.25 -50.40 -18.07
N LEU A 251 11.18 -49.41 -17.16
CA LEU A 251 10.50 -48.12 -17.35
C LEU A 251 8.98 -48.26 -17.57
N ARG A 252 8.40 -49.35 -17.06
CA ARG A 252 6.95 -49.58 -17.07
C ARG A 252 6.34 -49.08 -15.78
N ILE A 253 5.12 -48.57 -15.88
CA ILE A 253 4.40 -48.03 -14.72
C ILE A 253 4.02 -49.18 -13.78
N SER A 254 4.47 -49.08 -12.53
CA SER A 254 4.24 -50.08 -11.49
C SER A 254 3.29 -49.52 -10.43
N GLY A 255 2.16 -50.22 -10.20
CA GLY A 255 1.14 -49.79 -9.24
C GLY A 255 0.03 -48.94 -9.86
N GLU A 256 -0.81 -48.37 -8.98
CA GLU A 256 -2.00 -47.61 -9.38
C GLU A 256 -1.61 -46.19 -9.79
N ALA A 257 -1.83 -45.84 -11.06
CA ALA A 257 -1.47 -44.55 -11.64
C ALA A 257 -2.66 -43.58 -11.70
N GLY A 258 -3.46 -43.50 -10.63
CA GLY A 258 -4.68 -42.68 -10.58
C GLY A 258 -4.42 -41.19 -10.84
N CYS A 259 -3.26 -40.67 -10.42
CA CYS A 259 -2.88 -39.28 -10.74
C CYS A 259 -2.62 -39.10 -12.24
N LEU A 260 -1.98 -40.07 -12.90
CA LEU A 260 -1.72 -40.02 -14.35
C LEU A 260 -3.03 -40.13 -15.16
N GLN A 261 -3.98 -40.96 -14.69
CA GLN A 261 -5.34 -41.02 -15.25
C GLN A 261 -6.05 -39.66 -15.17
N THR A 262 -5.93 -39.01 -14.01
CA THR A 262 -6.52 -37.68 -13.76
C THR A 262 -5.84 -36.61 -14.63
N LEU A 263 -4.51 -36.60 -14.70
CA LEU A 263 -3.70 -35.66 -15.49
C LEU A 263 -3.96 -35.79 -17.00
N LEU A 264 -4.12 -37.02 -17.49
CA LEU A 264 -4.39 -37.29 -18.92
C LEU A 264 -5.88 -37.25 -19.25
N MET A 265 -6.74 -37.04 -18.25
CA MET A 265 -8.21 -37.06 -18.38
C MET A 265 -8.75 -38.36 -19.01
N VAL A 266 -8.19 -39.51 -18.64
CA VAL A 266 -8.62 -40.83 -19.15
C VAL A 266 -9.16 -41.68 -18.00
N SER A 267 -10.47 -41.88 -17.97
CA SER A 267 -11.17 -42.57 -16.87
C SER A 267 -11.08 -44.10 -16.92
N ASP A 268 -10.95 -44.68 -18.11
CA ASP A 268 -11.08 -46.14 -18.33
C ASP A 268 -9.78 -46.84 -18.76
N SER A 269 -8.64 -46.16 -18.68
CA SER A 269 -7.35 -46.75 -19.08
C SER A 269 -6.56 -47.23 -17.87
N ASP A 270 -6.36 -48.54 -17.77
CA ASP A 270 -5.32 -49.09 -16.91
C ASP A 270 -3.94 -48.73 -17.50
N PHE A 271 -3.13 -48.03 -16.72
CA PHE A 271 -1.75 -47.69 -17.06
C PHE A 271 -0.75 -48.66 -16.45
N CYS A 272 -1.19 -49.56 -15.56
CA CYS A 272 -0.34 -50.56 -14.95
C CYS A 272 0.37 -51.39 -16.04
N ASN A 273 1.68 -51.58 -15.89
CA ASN A 273 2.55 -52.35 -16.78
C ASN A 273 2.70 -51.77 -18.21
N LYS A 274 2.14 -50.58 -18.50
CA LYS A 274 2.43 -49.85 -19.76
C LYS A 274 3.79 -49.20 -19.70
N ASN A 275 4.47 -49.15 -20.84
CA ASN A 275 5.76 -48.45 -20.94
C ASN A 275 5.50 -46.94 -20.86
N PHE A 276 6.16 -46.26 -19.92
CA PHE A 276 6.00 -44.82 -19.74
C PHE A 276 6.39 -44.03 -20.99
N GLU A 277 7.34 -44.54 -21.77
CA GLU A 277 7.80 -43.90 -23.00
C GLU A 277 6.70 -43.80 -24.07
N GLU A 278 5.75 -44.74 -24.08
CA GLU A 278 4.61 -44.71 -25.00
C GLU A 278 3.67 -43.53 -24.73
N LEU A 279 3.68 -43.02 -23.50
CA LEU A 279 2.89 -41.87 -23.06
C LEU A 279 3.58 -40.54 -23.39
N LEU A 280 4.85 -40.55 -23.76
CA LEU A 280 5.57 -39.35 -24.18
C LEU A 280 5.23 -38.98 -25.63
N MET A 281 5.32 -37.69 -25.94
CA MET A 281 5.34 -37.22 -27.32
C MET A 281 6.55 -37.80 -28.05
N GLU A 282 6.41 -38.13 -29.34
CA GLU A 282 7.43 -38.85 -30.13
C GLU A 282 8.80 -38.13 -30.13
N ASP A 283 8.80 -36.80 -30.15
CA ASP A 283 9.98 -35.94 -30.11
C ASP A 283 10.70 -35.93 -28.76
N GLU A 284 9.99 -36.19 -27.66
CA GLU A 284 10.57 -36.22 -26.30
C GLU A 284 11.14 -37.61 -25.93
N ARG A 285 10.82 -38.66 -26.69
CA ARG A 285 11.26 -40.04 -26.41
C ARG A 285 12.77 -40.21 -26.44
N GLU A 286 13.41 -39.66 -27.46
CA GLU A 286 14.87 -39.74 -27.61
C GLU A 286 15.57 -39.00 -26.46
N ARG A 287 15.07 -37.83 -26.10
CA ARG A 287 15.58 -37.03 -24.97
C ARG A 287 15.43 -37.78 -23.64
N PHE A 288 14.30 -38.45 -23.42
CA PHE A 288 14.07 -39.30 -22.25
C PHE A 288 15.04 -40.49 -22.19
N ARG A 289 15.26 -41.18 -23.32
CA ARG A 289 16.23 -42.30 -23.39
C ARG A 289 17.66 -41.84 -23.09
N SER A 290 18.10 -40.72 -23.65
CA SER A 290 19.43 -40.15 -23.41
C SER A 290 19.62 -39.79 -21.94
N PHE A 291 18.62 -39.16 -21.32
CA PHE A 291 18.65 -38.84 -19.90
C PHE A 291 18.77 -40.10 -19.02
N MET A 292 18.00 -41.15 -19.32
CA MET A 292 18.04 -42.42 -18.57
C MET A 292 19.34 -43.20 -18.77
N SER A 293 20.03 -43.03 -19.90
CA SER A 293 21.32 -43.67 -20.17
C SER A 293 22.48 -42.91 -19.51
N GLU A 294 22.44 -41.58 -19.51
CA GLU A 294 23.40 -40.71 -18.82
C GLU A 294 23.40 -40.95 -17.31
N GLY A 295 22.23 -41.16 -16.70
CA GLY A 295 22.09 -41.47 -15.28
C GLY A 295 22.77 -42.77 -14.83
N LYS A 296 22.97 -43.74 -15.74
CA LYS A 296 23.64 -45.02 -15.42
C LYS A 296 25.16 -44.92 -15.35
N GLY A 297 25.76 -43.88 -15.94
CA GLY A 297 27.21 -43.68 -16.00
C GLY A 297 27.79 -42.82 -14.86
N ALA A 298 26.96 -42.01 -14.19
CA ALA A 298 27.42 -40.96 -13.28
C ALA A 298 27.60 -41.40 -11.80
N THR A 299 27.28 -42.64 -11.44
CA THR A 299 27.26 -43.11 -10.04
C THR A 299 28.62 -43.46 -9.43
N ALA A 300 29.75 -43.19 -10.10
CA ALA A 300 31.07 -43.62 -9.62
C ALA A 300 31.98 -42.52 -9.02
N SER A 301 31.67 -41.23 -9.19
CA SER A 301 32.56 -40.14 -8.71
C SER A 301 31.85 -39.21 -7.71
N SER A 302 31.93 -39.57 -6.44
CA SER A 302 32.03 -38.70 -5.25
C SER A 302 31.51 -37.26 -5.37
N GLY A 303 30.25 -37.06 -4.99
CA GLY A 303 29.64 -35.76 -4.71
C GLY A 303 28.12 -35.86 -4.71
N ILE A 304 27.48 -35.69 -3.54
CA ILE A 304 26.01 -35.72 -3.40
C ILE A 304 25.45 -34.47 -4.07
N THR A 305 25.28 -34.54 -5.39
CA THR A 305 24.63 -33.52 -6.20
C THR A 305 23.23 -34.04 -6.49
N ALA A 306 22.21 -33.20 -6.34
CA ALA A 306 20.83 -33.60 -6.63
C ALA A 306 20.74 -34.13 -8.07
N PRO A 307 20.03 -35.26 -8.32
CA PRO A 307 19.96 -35.84 -9.64
C PRO A 307 19.36 -34.84 -10.64
N PRO A 308 19.85 -34.81 -11.89
CA PRO A 308 19.31 -33.92 -12.91
C PRO A 308 17.80 -34.20 -13.09
N CYS A 309 17.01 -33.16 -13.31
CA CYS A 309 15.57 -33.28 -13.55
C CYS A 309 15.29 -33.18 -15.04
N LEU A 310 14.47 -34.09 -15.58
CA LEU A 310 14.00 -34.01 -16.97
C LEU A 310 12.52 -33.61 -17.00
N ARG A 311 12.22 -32.53 -17.73
CA ARG A 311 10.84 -32.16 -18.05
C ARG A 311 10.46 -32.78 -19.39
N VAL A 312 9.39 -33.56 -19.41
CA VAL A 312 8.85 -34.22 -20.60
C VAL A 312 7.39 -33.82 -20.82
N SER A 313 6.96 -33.84 -22.08
CA SER A 313 5.56 -33.59 -22.46
C SER A 313 4.84 -34.92 -22.68
N LEU A 314 3.69 -35.10 -22.02
CA LEU A 314 2.85 -36.28 -22.18
C LEU A 314 1.86 -36.09 -23.34
N LYS A 315 1.64 -37.15 -24.09
CA LYS A 315 0.59 -37.22 -25.10
C LYS A 315 -0.76 -37.27 -24.38
N LEU A 316 -1.57 -36.21 -24.48
CA LEU A 316 -2.96 -36.26 -24.00
C LEU A 316 -3.66 -37.44 -24.68
N GLY A 317 -4.51 -38.14 -23.92
CA GLY A 317 -5.30 -39.27 -24.40
C GLY A 317 -6.29 -38.85 -25.49
N CYS A 318 -5.80 -38.56 -26.69
CA CYS A 318 -6.60 -38.54 -27.90
C CYS A 318 -7.03 -39.98 -28.10
N ASN A 319 -8.30 -40.27 -27.79
CA ASN A 319 -8.98 -41.49 -28.18
C ASN A 319 -8.56 -41.89 -29.60
N LEU A 320 -7.66 -42.87 -29.70
CA LEU A 320 -7.29 -43.52 -30.94
C LEU A 320 -8.56 -44.20 -31.46
N GLY A 321 -9.26 -43.55 -32.38
CA GLY A 321 -10.41 -44.17 -33.03
C GLY A 321 -11.19 -43.30 -33.99
N LYS A 322 -11.23 -41.97 -33.83
CA LYS A 322 -11.93 -41.11 -34.79
C LYS A 322 -11.17 -39.81 -35.00
N THR A 323 -10.78 -39.56 -36.24
CA THR A 323 -10.29 -38.28 -36.77
C THR A 323 -11.31 -37.19 -36.47
N GLN A 324 -11.13 -36.50 -35.34
CA GLN A 324 -11.80 -35.24 -35.05
C GLN A 324 -10.73 -34.14 -35.11
N PRO A 325 -10.97 -33.04 -35.83
CA PRO A 325 -9.99 -31.96 -35.92
C PRO A 325 -9.73 -31.39 -34.51
N PRO A 326 -8.51 -30.85 -34.28
CA PRO A 326 -8.13 -30.31 -32.99
C PRO A 326 -9.13 -29.22 -32.56
N MET A 327 -9.82 -29.48 -31.45
CA MET A 327 -10.63 -28.46 -30.79
C MET A 327 -9.66 -27.49 -30.13
N VAL A 328 -9.37 -26.39 -30.83
CA VAL A 328 -8.70 -25.23 -30.24
C VAL A 328 -9.70 -24.65 -29.23
N MET A 329 -9.59 -25.06 -27.97
CA MET A 329 -10.09 -24.25 -26.86
C MET A 329 -9.19 -23.01 -26.79
N ALA A 330 -9.51 -22.02 -27.63
CA ALA A 330 -9.20 -20.65 -27.30
C ALA A 330 -10.01 -20.34 -26.04
N MET A 331 -9.38 -20.52 -24.88
CA MET A 331 -9.84 -19.88 -23.68
C MET A 331 -9.67 -18.39 -23.95
N GLU A 332 -10.74 -17.75 -24.43
CA GLU A 332 -10.84 -16.33 -24.64
C GLU A 332 -10.58 -15.67 -23.29
N THR A 333 -9.32 -15.33 -23.04
CA THR A 333 -8.90 -14.40 -22.03
C THR A 333 -9.57 -13.09 -22.38
N ARG A 334 -10.79 -12.88 -21.87
CA ARG A 334 -11.34 -11.53 -21.75
C ARG A 334 -10.24 -10.68 -21.14
N ASP A 335 -9.92 -9.61 -21.85
CA ASP A 335 -8.94 -8.59 -21.48
C ASP A 335 -9.20 -8.11 -20.05
N LEU A 336 -8.62 -8.82 -19.08
CA LEU A 336 -8.24 -8.21 -17.82
C LEU A 336 -7.19 -7.16 -18.21
N PRO A 337 -7.31 -5.92 -17.72
CA PRO A 337 -6.33 -4.88 -18.01
C PRO A 337 -4.96 -5.46 -17.69
N GLN A 338 -4.08 -5.50 -18.70
CA GLN A 338 -2.68 -5.79 -18.50
C GLN A 338 -2.17 -4.80 -17.47
N ILE A 339 -2.10 -5.24 -16.22
CA ILE A 339 -1.24 -4.62 -15.24
C ILE A 339 0.16 -4.97 -15.75
N GLU A 340 0.74 -4.07 -16.56
CA GLU A 340 2.17 -4.05 -16.81
C GLU A 340 2.86 -4.01 -15.44
N LEU A 341 3.26 -5.18 -14.97
CA LEU A 341 4.33 -5.31 -14.01
C LEU A 341 5.57 -4.81 -14.74
N VAL A 342 5.81 -3.49 -14.66
CA VAL A 342 7.09 -2.89 -15.01
C VAL A 342 8.16 -3.75 -14.34
N PRO A 343 9.06 -4.40 -15.11
CA PRO A 343 10.12 -5.18 -14.51
C PRO A 343 10.94 -4.22 -13.65
N THR A 344 10.91 -4.44 -12.33
CA THR A 344 11.85 -3.82 -11.42
C THR A 344 13.23 -4.20 -11.90
N ARG A 345 13.87 -3.24 -12.56
CA ARG A 345 15.25 -3.29 -13.03
C ARG A 345 16.08 -3.90 -11.91
N GLY A 346 16.66 -5.07 -12.19
CA GLY A 346 17.44 -5.84 -11.24
C GLY A 346 18.43 -4.94 -10.50
N GLY A 347 18.45 -5.07 -9.18
CA GLY A 347 19.50 -4.50 -8.36
C GLY A 347 20.84 -4.96 -8.91
N GLY A 348 21.59 -4.02 -9.48
CA GLY A 348 22.98 -4.24 -9.82
C GLY A 348 23.77 -4.61 -8.56
N PRO A 349 24.86 -5.37 -8.71
CA PRO A 349 25.71 -5.72 -7.59
C PRO A 349 26.23 -4.44 -6.90
N LEU A 350 26.09 -4.41 -5.57
CA LEU A 350 26.70 -3.40 -4.70
C LEU A 350 28.21 -3.34 -4.98
N PRO A 351 28.79 -2.15 -5.20
CA PRO A 351 30.24 -2.01 -5.29
C PRO A 351 30.86 -2.41 -3.96
N ARG A 352 31.84 -3.31 -4.02
CA ARG A 352 32.74 -3.63 -2.91
C ARG A 352 33.36 -2.33 -2.40
N ALA A 353 33.27 -2.11 -1.10
CA ALA A 353 34.03 -1.09 -0.41
C ALA A 353 35.50 -1.25 -0.77
N ALA A 354 36.09 -0.20 -1.35
CA ALA A 354 37.51 -0.10 -1.52
C ALA A 354 38.14 0.08 -0.13
N ASP A 355 39.07 -0.80 0.20
CA ASP A 355 39.98 -0.62 1.33
C ASP A 355 40.78 0.67 1.11
N VAL A 356 40.61 1.61 2.04
CA VAL A 356 41.44 2.80 2.15
C VAL A 356 42.67 2.38 2.96
N GLY A 357 43.83 2.37 2.30
CA GLY A 357 45.15 2.37 2.93
C GLY A 357 45.59 3.77 3.34
#